data_AF-A0A3P7J3I0-F1
#
_entry.id   AF-A0A3P7J3I0-F1
#
_cell.length_a   1.000
_cell.length_b   1.000
_cell.length_c   1.000
_cell.angle_alpha   90.00
_cell.angle_beta   90.00
_cell.angle_gamma   90.00
#
_symmetry.space_group_name_H-M   'P 1'
#
loop_
_entity.id
_entity.type
_entity.pdbx_description
1 polymer ?
#
loop_
_entity_poly.entity_id
_entity_poly.type
_entity_poly.pdbx_seq_one_letter_code
_entity_poly.pdbx_strand_id
1 'polypeptide(L)'
;MKLFSEPIMTTAFVKAWHLLSFRMFFYLLGRTIGEYPRSFLLLSLLISLTTLGMRRMVLRDSIQEGYTPLNAQSFYESRVMREFSNSTADPMKLAFMMLAKDGKSMHRKAYLDEAERIVETIYHLTVKHGNELVFFSHAQN
;
A
#
# COMPACT_ATOMS: atom_id res chain seq x y z
N MET A 1 -39.43 -20.67 -24.81
CA MET A 1 -39.98 -20.60 -23.44
C MET A 1 -40.08 -22.01 -22.88
N LYS A 2 -38.98 -22.56 -22.33
CA LYS A 2 -38.98 -23.88 -21.67
C LYS A 2 -39.12 -23.64 -20.16
N LEU A 3 -40.33 -23.79 -19.63
CA LEU A 3 -40.53 -24.10 -18.21
C LEU A 3 -40.26 -25.60 -18.04
N PHE A 4 -39.00 -25.96 -17.80
CA PHE A 4 -38.66 -27.29 -17.33
C PHE A 4 -38.70 -27.24 -15.80
N SER A 5 -39.81 -27.70 -15.24
CA SER A 5 -39.99 -27.88 -13.80
C SER A 5 -39.11 -29.05 -13.36
N GLU A 6 -37.92 -28.76 -12.85
CA GLU A 6 -37.09 -29.74 -12.13
C GLU A 6 -37.92 -30.38 -10.99
N PRO A 7 -37.89 -31.72 -10.79
CA PRO A 7 -38.61 -32.35 -9.72
C PRO A 7 -38.03 -31.89 -8.38
N ILE A 8 -38.74 -31.00 -7.68
CA ILE A 8 -38.34 -30.37 -6.41
C ILE A 8 -37.83 -31.40 -5.38
N MET A 9 -38.38 -32.63 -5.40
CA MET A 9 -37.98 -33.77 -4.56
C MET A 9 -36.50 -34.19 -4.71
N THR A 10 -35.91 -34.18 -5.91
CA THR A 10 -34.52 -34.62 -6.10
C THR A 10 -33.54 -33.60 -5.54
N THR A 11 -33.83 -32.30 -5.69
CA THR A 11 -33.01 -31.21 -5.13
C THR A 11 -33.05 -31.19 -3.60
N ALA A 12 -34.21 -31.46 -3.00
CA ALA A 12 -34.37 -31.53 -1.55
C ALA A 12 -33.65 -32.74 -0.95
N PHE A 13 -33.73 -33.90 -1.60
CA PHE A 13 -33.02 -35.11 -1.19
C PHE A 13 -31.50 -34.96 -1.28
N VAL A 14 -30.97 -34.40 -2.38
CA VAL A 14 -29.54 -34.12 -2.52
C VAL A 14 -29.05 -33.14 -1.46
N LYS A 15 -29.83 -32.07 -1.17
CA LYS A 15 -29.51 -31.13 -0.10
C LYS A 15 -29.51 -31.81 1.28
N ALA A 16 -30.51 -32.65 1.56
CA ALA A 16 -30.61 -33.37 2.82
C ALA A 16 -29.45 -34.36 3.00
N TRP A 17 -29.06 -35.06 1.92
CA TRP A 17 -27.91 -35.95 1.90
C TRP A 17 -26.60 -35.18 2.13
N HIS A 18 -26.45 -34.02 1.51
CA HIS A 18 -25.31 -33.14 1.73
C HIS A 18 -25.26 -32.66 3.19
N LEU A 19 -26.38 -32.20 3.75
CA LEU A 19 -26.49 -31.77 5.15
C LEU A 19 -26.14 -32.90 6.12
N LEU A 20 -26.63 -34.11 5.86
CA LEU A 20 -26.35 -35.27 6.70
C LEU A 20 -24.87 -35.67 6.63
N SER A 21 -24.29 -35.69 5.42
CA SER A 21 -22.87 -35.95 5.19
C SER A 21 -21.99 -34.91 5.87
N PHE A 22 -22.33 -33.61 5.76
CA PHE A 22 -21.63 -32.53 6.46
C PHE A 22 -21.71 -32.67 7.98
N ARG A 23 -22.88 -33.00 8.52
CA ARG A 23 -23.03 -33.21 9.98
C ARG A 23 -22.20 -34.38 10.48
N MET A 24 -22.13 -35.46 9.70
CA MET A 24 -21.32 -36.63 10.04
C MET A 24 -19.83 -36.30 9.99
N PHE A 25 -19.39 -35.54 8.98
CA PHE A 25 -18.02 -35.06 8.87
C PHE A 25 -17.60 -34.20 10.08
N PHE A 26 -18.41 -33.21 10.45
CA PHE A 26 -18.11 -32.38 11.62
C PHE A 26 -18.20 -33.15 12.94
N TYR A 27 -19.08 -34.15 13.04
CA TYR A 27 -19.17 -35.01 14.21
C TYR A 27 -17.90 -35.86 14.38
N LEU A 28 -17.42 -36.49 13.30
CA LEU A 28 -16.15 -37.24 13.29
C LEU A 28 -14.97 -36.34 13.65
N LEU A 29 -14.91 -35.15 13.04
CA LEU A 29 -13.83 -34.19 13.28
C LEU A 29 -13.85 -33.65 14.72
N GLY A 30 -15.02 -33.35 15.26
CA GLY A 30 -15.17 -32.94 16.66
C GLY A 30 -14.80 -34.07 17.63
N ARG A 31 -15.17 -35.31 17.32
CA ARG A 31 -14.80 -36.48 18.12
C ARG A 31 -13.28 -36.71 18.14
N THR A 32 -12.61 -36.63 16.99
CA THR A 32 -11.15 -36.81 16.93
C THR A 32 -10.38 -35.69 17.63
N ILE A 33 -10.87 -34.45 17.58
CA ILE A 33 -10.31 -33.33 18.36
C ILE A 33 -10.48 -33.56 19.86
N GLY A 34 -11.65 -34.05 20.30
CA GLY A 34 -11.94 -34.34 21.70
C GLY A 34 -11.13 -35.51 22.27
N GLU A 35 -10.85 -36.53 21.46
CA GLU A 35 -10.03 -37.69 21.85
C GLU A 35 -8.54 -37.32 21.99
N TYR A 36 -8.03 -36.38 21.17
CA TYR A 36 -6.62 -35.97 21.18
C TYR A 36 -6.43 -34.43 21.19
N PRO A 37 -6.78 -33.72 22.28
CA PRO A 37 -6.73 -32.26 22.30
C PRO A 37 -5.30 -31.68 22.19
N ARG A 38 -4.30 -32.39 22.72
CA ARG A 38 -2.90 -31.92 22.73
C ARG A 38 -2.26 -31.90 21.34
N SER A 39 -2.55 -32.88 20.49
CA SER A 39 -1.98 -32.96 19.14
C SER A 39 -2.51 -31.83 18.25
N PHE A 40 -3.80 -31.50 18.36
CA PHE A 40 -4.40 -30.37 17.63
C PHE A 40 -3.87 -29.01 18.10
N LEU A 41 -3.60 -28.85 19.40
CA LEU A 41 -2.93 -27.64 19.92
C LEU A 41 -1.51 -27.50 19.35
N LEU A 42 -0.72 -28.57 19.35
CA LEU A 42 0.61 -28.56 18.75
C LEU A 42 0.56 -28.28 17.24
N LEU A 43 -0.41 -28.85 16.53
CA LEU A 43 -0.60 -28.61 15.11
C LEU A 43 -0.96 -27.13 14.84
N SER A 44 -1.88 -26.55 15.61
CA SER A 44 -2.22 -25.13 15.48
C SER A 44 -1.02 -24.21 15.78
N LEU A 45 -0.19 -24.59 16.76
CA LEU A 45 1.04 -23.88 17.10
C LEU A 45 2.03 -23.95 15.93
N LEU A 46 2.22 -25.13 15.33
CA LEU A 46 3.08 -25.31 14.15
C LEU A 46 2.58 -24.50 12.94
N ILE A 47 1.27 -24.44 12.73
CA ILE A 47 0.68 -23.59 11.68
C ILE A 47 0.93 -22.11 11.98
N SER A 48 0.85 -21.70 13.25
CA SER A 48 1.14 -20.32 13.66
C SER A 48 2.60 -19.92 13.44
N LEU A 49 3.56 -20.85 13.30
CA LEU A 49 4.95 -20.49 12.97
C LEU A 49 5.08 -19.84 11.58
N THR A 50 4.08 -19.99 10.70
CA THR A 50 4.04 -19.30 9.40
C THR A 50 4.09 -17.77 9.54
N THR A 51 3.67 -17.22 10.69
CA THR A 51 3.83 -15.80 11.05
C THR A 51 5.28 -15.32 10.98
N LEU A 52 6.27 -16.19 11.21
CA LEU A 52 7.70 -15.85 11.08
C LEU A 52 8.08 -15.42 9.65
N GLY A 53 7.30 -15.82 8.63
CA GLY A 53 7.47 -15.36 7.26
C GLY A 53 7.29 -13.85 7.08
N MET A 54 6.51 -13.20 7.95
CA MET A 54 6.29 -11.74 7.91
C MET A 54 7.54 -10.94 8.29
N ARG A 55 8.57 -11.58 8.88
CA ARG A 55 9.83 -10.89 9.22
C ARG A 55 10.53 -10.29 7.99
N ARG A 56 10.31 -10.83 6.79
CA ARG A 56 10.89 -10.34 5.53
C ARG A 56 9.92 -9.48 4.71
N MET A 57 8.87 -8.95 5.33
CA MET A 57 7.94 -8.07 4.64
C MET A 57 8.63 -6.75 4.30
N VAL A 58 8.67 -6.40 3.01
CA VAL A 58 9.18 -5.13 2.52
C VAL A 58 7.99 -4.22 2.23
N LEU A 59 7.89 -3.10 2.96
CA LEU A 59 6.96 -2.04 2.59
C LEU A 59 7.54 -1.30 1.38
N ARG A 60 6.85 -1.41 0.25
CA ARG A 60 7.12 -0.58 -0.93
C ARG A 60 6.33 0.72 -0.77
N ASP A 61 7.03 1.79 -0.44
CA ASP A 61 6.46 3.14 -0.33
C ASP A 61 6.82 3.97 -1.57
N SER A 62 6.39 3.49 -2.72
CA SER A 62 6.59 4.15 -4.01
C SER A 62 5.23 4.52 -4.59
N ILE A 63 4.91 5.82 -4.54
CA ILE A 63 3.65 6.36 -5.09
C ILE A 63 3.48 5.91 -6.55
N GLN A 64 4.56 5.92 -7.33
CA GLN A 64 4.50 5.59 -8.75
C GLN A 64 4.27 4.09 -9.02
N GLU A 65 4.91 3.18 -8.27
CA GLU A 65 4.75 1.73 -8.47
C GLU A 65 3.44 1.20 -7.88
N GLY A 66 2.85 1.92 -6.91
CA GLY A 66 1.55 1.56 -6.33
C GLY A 66 0.36 1.85 -7.25
N TYR A 67 0.48 2.84 -8.15
CA TYR A 67 -0.62 3.31 -9.01
C TYR A 67 -0.40 3.07 -10.51
N THR A 68 0.79 2.64 -10.94
CA THR A 68 1.08 2.32 -12.35
C THR A 68 1.30 0.82 -12.51
N PRO A 69 0.59 0.14 -13.45
CA PRO A 69 0.86 -1.26 -13.73
C PRO A 69 2.31 -1.49 -14.17
N LEU A 70 2.98 -2.50 -13.61
CA LEU A 70 4.39 -2.80 -13.92
C LEU A 70 4.65 -3.19 -15.39
N ASN A 71 3.59 -3.53 -16.13
CA ASN A 71 3.62 -3.87 -17.54
C ASN A 71 3.14 -2.71 -18.45
N ALA A 72 2.87 -1.53 -17.91
CA ALA A 72 2.45 -0.38 -18.70
C ALA A 72 3.62 0.24 -19.48
N GLN A 73 3.33 0.77 -20.67
CA GLN A 73 4.33 1.46 -21.49
C GLN A 73 4.92 2.68 -20.78
N SER A 74 4.10 3.44 -20.04
CA SER A 74 4.56 4.60 -19.26
C SER A 74 5.57 4.23 -18.16
N PHE A 75 5.46 3.03 -17.60
CA PHE A 75 6.41 2.51 -16.62
C PHE A 75 7.76 2.21 -17.27
N TYR A 76 7.76 1.62 -18.48
CA TYR A 76 8.97 1.40 -19.26
C TYR A 76 9.66 2.74 -19.62
N GLU A 77 8.91 3.70 -20.14
CA GLU A 77 9.44 5.03 -20.51
C GLU A 77 10.06 5.75 -19.31
N SER A 78 9.39 5.71 -18.15
CA SER A 78 9.90 6.30 -16.91
C SER A 78 11.19 5.62 -16.44
N ARG A 79 11.27 4.28 -16.54
CA ARG A 79 12.46 3.52 -16.18
C ARG A 79 13.66 3.87 -17.06
N VAL A 80 13.46 3.90 -18.38
CA VAL A 80 14.53 4.25 -19.35
C VAL A 80 15.00 5.69 -19.16
N MET A 81 14.07 6.63 -18.94
CA MET A 81 14.41 8.03 -18.65
C MET A 81 15.30 8.13 -17.41
N ARG A 82 14.97 7.37 -16.36
CA ARG A 82 15.73 7.36 -15.11
C ARG A 82 17.15 6.80 -15.28
N GLU A 83 17.27 5.68 -16.00
CA GLU A 83 18.55 5.08 -16.36
C GLU A 83 19.42 6.05 -17.18
N PHE A 84 18.83 6.73 -18.16
CA PHE A 84 19.53 7.75 -18.95
C PHE A 84 20.00 8.93 -18.10
N SER A 85 19.17 9.40 -17.17
CA SER A 85 19.50 10.53 -16.28
C SER A 85 20.50 10.18 -15.17
N ASN A 86 20.90 8.91 -15.04
CA ASN A 86 21.68 8.38 -13.90
C ASN A 86 21.12 8.81 -12.52
N SER A 87 19.81 9.04 -12.45
CA SER A 87 19.16 9.53 -11.23
C SER A 87 18.70 8.35 -10.39
N THR A 88 19.27 8.17 -9.21
CA THR A 88 18.88 7.09 -8.29
C THR A 88 17.48 7.31 -7.71
N ALA A 89 16.97 8.55 -7.75
CA ALA A 89 15.67 8.97 -7.22
C ALA A 89 14.92 9.86 -8.23
N ASP A 90 13.60 9.96 -8.12
CA ASP A 90 12.89 11.02 -8.85
C ASP A 90 13.27 12.37 -8.21
N PRO A 91 13.56 13.41 -9.01
CA PRO A 91 13.89 14.72 -8.48
C PRO A 91 12.69 15.23 -7.66
N MET A 92 12.88 15.31 -6.34
CA MET A 92 11.85 15.80 -5.44
C MET A 92 11.67 17.30 -5.68
N LYS A 93 10.57 17.67 -6.32
CA LYS A 93 10.22 19.08 -6.56
C LYS A 93 9.42 19.60 -5.37
N LEU A 94 9.96 20.62 -4.71
CA LEU A 94 9.28 21.35 -3.65
C LEU A 94 8.55 22.53 -4.30
N ALA A 95 7.22 22.58 -4.16
CA ALA A 95 6.40 23.68 -4.67
C ALA A 95 5.68 24.36 -3.51
N PHE A 96 5.82 25.69 -3.42
CA PHE A 96 5.10 26.51 -2.44
C PHE A 96 4.03 27.32 -3.14
N MET A 97 2.83 27.34 -2.57
CA MET A 97 1.75 28.23 -2.98
C MET A 97 1.47 29.20 -1.82
N MET A 98 1.54 30.50 -2.10
CA MET A 98 1.34 31.56 -1.10
C MET A 98 0.07 32.34 -1.41
N LEU A 99 -0.70 32.62 -0.37
CA LEU A 99 -1.94 33.39 -0.41
C LEU A 99 -1.80 34.64 0.47
N ALA A 100 -2.46 35.74 0.08
CA ALA A 100 -2.42 36.96 0.87
C ALA A 100 -3.19 36.74 2.18
N LYS A 101 -2.64 37.21 3.29
CA LYS A 101 -3.24 37.04 4.63
C LYS A 101 -4.65 37.60 4.76
N ASP A 102 -4.97 38.60 3.95
CA ASP A 102 -6.26 39.28 3.92
C ASP A 102 -7.20 38.76 2.82
N GLY A 103 -6.83 37.67 2.13
CA GLY A 103 -7.61 37.07 1.05
C GLY A 103 -7.73 37.92 -0.21
N LYS A 104 -6.97 39.03 -0.33
CA LYS A 104 -6.97 39.91 -1.50
C LYS A 104 -5.78 39.59 -2.42
N SER A 105 -5.46 40.48 -3.35
CA SER A 105 -4.38 40.27 -4.32
C SER A 105 -3.00 40.17 -3.65
N MET A 106 -2.21 39.18 -4.08
CA MET A 106 -0.81 39.01 -3.71
C MET A 106 0.14 40.02 -4.37
N HIS A 107 -0.30 40.74 -5.42
CA HIS A 107 0.58 41.62 -6.21
C HIS A 107 0.98 42.92 -5.49
N ARG A 108 0.53 43.10 -4.25
CA ARG A 108 0.89 44.28 -3.45
C ARG A 108 2.29 44.09 -2.88
N LYS A 109 3.11 45.13 -3.01
CA LYS A 109 4.53 45.14 -2.64
C LYS A 109 4.81 44.53 -1.26
N ALA A 110 4.06 44.92 -0.23
CA ALA A 110 4.28 44.42 1.14
C ALA A 110 4.20 42.89 1.26
N TYR A 111 3.29 42.24 0.51
CA TYR A 111 3.15 40.78 0.52
C TYR A 111 4.17 40.09 -0.40
N LEU A 112 4.60 40.74 -1.50
CA LEU A 112 5.68 40.25 -2.34
C LEU A 112 7.03 40.27 -1.59
N ASP A 113 7.35 41.37 -0.91
CA ASP A 113 8.56 41.51 -0.10
C ASP A 113 8.57 40.52 1.09
N GLU A 114 7.39 40.17 1.61
CA GLU A 114 7.26 39.12 2.63
C GLU A 114 7.48 37.72 2.02
N ALA A 115 6.85 37.42 0.90
CA ALA A 115 7.00 36.17 0.19
C ALA A 115 8.47 35.91 -0.23
N GLU A 116 9.17 36.94 -0.71
CA GLU A 116 10.58 36.86 -1.06
C GLU A 116 11.45 36.48 0.15
N ARG A 117 11.26 37.11 1.31
CA ARG A 117 11.98 36.75 2.55
C ARG A 117 11.71 35.32 3.00
N ILE A 118 10.47 34.84 2.87
CA ILE A 118 10.13 33.46 3.22
C ILE A 118 10.86 32.50 2.30
N VAL A 119 10.85 32.76 0.99
CA VAL A 119 11.55 31.95 -0.01
C VAL A 119 13.06 31.94 0.24
N GLU A 120 13.65 33.11 0.52
CA GLU A 120 15.07 33.22 0.87
C GLU A 120 15.41 32.44 2.15
N THR A 121 14.55 32.48 3.16
CA THR A 121 14.73 31.71 4.39
C THR A 121 14.73 30.21 4.11
N ILE A 122 13.81 29.75 3.26
CA ILE A 122 13.70 28.33 2.88
C ILE A 122 14.95 27.87 2.14
N TYR A 123 15.49 28.69 1.24
CA TYR A 123 16.73 28.35 0.53
C TYR A 123 17.94 28.25 1.45
N HIS A 124 17.95 29.01 2.56
CA HIS A 124 19.02 28.93 3.56
C HIS A 124 18.79 27.88 4.65
N LEU A 125 17.73 27.05 4.55
CA LEU A 125 17.52 25.97 5.52
C LEU A 125 18.65 24.93 5.42
N THR A 126 19.34 24.71 6.54
CA THR A 126 20.35 23.67 6.67
C THR A 126 19.77 22.48 7.42
N VAL A 127 19.95 21.27 6.87
CA VAL A 127 19.57 20.03 7.56
C VAL A 127 20.85 19.33 8.01
N LYS A 128 20.91 18.99 9.29
CA LYS A 128 22.00 18.16 9.83
C LYS A 128 21.69 16.69 9.52
N HIS A 129 22.52 16.06 8.69
CA HIS A 129 22.41 14.63 8.39
C HIS A 129 23.64 13.91 8.96
N GLY A 130 23.46 13.20 10.09
CA GLY A 130 24.58 12.60 10.82
C GLY A 130 25.52 13.66 11.39
N ASN A 131 26.80 13.64 10.99
CA ASN A 131 27.82 14.60 11.39
C ASN A 131 28.06 15.72 10.36
N GLU A 132 27.38 15.70 9.22
CA GLU A 132 27.57 16.68 8.15
C GLU A 132 26.36 17.63 8.06
N LEU A 133 26.64 18.90 7.80
CA LEU A 133 25.64 19.91 7.49
C LEU A 133 25.47 19.94 5.97
N VAL A 134 24.29 19.57 5.51
CA VAL A 134 23.97 19.61 4.08
C VAL A 134 23.33 20.95 3.77
N PHE A 135 23.95 21.69 2.85
CA PHE A 135 23.45 22.95 2.34
C PHE A 135 22.69 22.69 1.04
N PHE A 136 21.49 23.23 0.91
CA PHE A 136 20.78 23.27 -0.37
C PHE A 136 21.41 24.38 -1.22
N SER A 137 22.44 24.05 -2.01
CA SER A 137 22.99 25.01 -2.97
C SER A 137 22.15 24.99 -4.25
N HIS A 138 21.76 26.19 -4.70
CA HIS A 138 21.08 26.36 -5.96
C HIS A 138 22.10 26.19 -7.09
N ALA A 139 21.98 25.12 -7.88
CA ALA A 139 22.64 25.03 -9.17
C ALA A 139 21.97 26.04 -10.11
N GLN A 140 22.52 27.26 -10.16
CA GLN A 140 22.19 28.20 -11.23
C GLN A 140 22.63 27.57 -12.54
N ASN A 141 21.68 27.41 -13.46
CA ASN A 141 21.89 27.12 -14.86
C ASN A 141 21.18 28.19 -15.68
#